data_AF-A0A7Y9WRQ2-F1
#
_entry.id   AF-A0A7Y9WRQ2-F1
#
_cell.length_a   1.000
_cell.length_b   1.000
_cell.length_c   1.000
_cell.angle_alpha   90.00
_cell.angle_beta   90.00
_cell.angle_gamma   90.00
#
_symmetry.space_group_name_H-M   'P 1'
#
loop_
_entity.id
_entity.type
_entity.pdbx_description
1 polymer ?
#
loop_
_entity_poly.entity_id
_entity_poly.type
_entity_poly.pdbx_seq_one_letter_code
_entity_poly.pdbx_strand_id
1 'polypeptide(L)'
;MPSIFDTPLTGFRYVQTQHGDTLQEFAARVMGDATNWAILIGMNNLVPPYLTDDPTQVTDGVVLNGSTLMIPAATPAPSTDVDDVFKTDVLLDADGFLAITENGDLATVSGSANLVQALENALDTDQGELIYHPKYGYRGRRLLGSKNGATAGLMAARYAKQTVAADSRISSVTSSTATVQGDAIATVVQAETVVGTKVPVATTI
;
A
#
# COMPACT_ATOMS: atom_id res chain seq x y z
N MET A 1 -4.70 -34.32 -8.01
CA MET A 1 -3.43 -33.65 -7.65
C MET A 1 -3.67 -32.17 -7.86
N PRO A 2 -3.43 -31.30 -6.87
CA PRO A 2 -3.49 -29.86 -7.08
C PRO A 2 -2.39 -29.46 -8.06
N SER A 3 -2.75 -28.68 -9.07
CA SER A 3 -1.82 -28.17 -10.08
C SER A 3 -1.10 -26.94 -9.53
N ILE A 4 0.07 -26.60 -10.10
CA ILE A 4 0.84 -25.39 -9.75
C ILE A 4 -0.03 -24.12 -9.90
N PHE A 5 -1.03 -24.15 -10.77
CA PHE A 5 -2.00 -23.06 -10.96
C PHE A 5 -3.06 -22.94 -9.86
N ASP A 6 -3.18 -23.92 -8.95
CA ASP A 6 -4.18 -23.95 -7.88
C ASP A 6 -3.68 -23.30 -6.57
N THR A 7 -2.43 -22.82 -6.52
CA THR A 7 -1.90 -22.15 -5.33
C THR A 7 -2.28 -20.66 -5.37
N PRO A 8 -3.17 -20.17 -4.49
CA PRO A 8 -3.50 -18.74 -4.47
C PRO A 8 -2.27 -17.95 -4.04
N LEU A 9 -1.67 -17.23 -5.00
CA LEU A 9 -0.60 -16.28 -4.77
C LEU A 9 -1.23 -14.94 -4.38
N THR A 10 -1.38 -14.71 -3.07
CA THR A 10 -2.00 -13.47 -2.55
C THR A 10 -0.97 -12.39 -2.23
N GLY A 11 0.33 -12.71 -2.24
CA GLY A 11 1.40 -11.73 -2.01
C GLY A 11 2.81 -12.33 -2.04
N PHE A 12 3.75 -11.59 -1.44
CA PHE A 12 5.14 -11.99 -1.29
C PHE A 12 5.60 -11.84 0.17
N ARG A 13 6.67 -12.53 0.55
CA ARG A 13 7.37 -12.34 1.81
C ARG A 13 8.87 -12.41 1.61
N TYR A 14 9.62 -11.97 2.61
CA TYR A 14 11.08 -11.99 2.61
C TYR A 14 11.57 -13.07 3.60
N VAL A 15 12.47 -13.96 3.18
CA VAL A 15 13.05 -15.02 4.02
C VAL A 15 14.57 -15.05 3.86
N GLN A 16 15.28 -15.15 4.98
CA GLN A 16 16.75 -15.23 4.99
C GLN A 16 17.25 -16.59 4.47
N THR A 17 18.27 -16.53 3.63
CA THR A 17 19.06 -17.69 3.20
C THR A 17 20.01 -18.12 4.32
N GLN A 18 20.37 -19.39 4.37
CA GLN A 18 21.37 -19.93 5.32
C GLN A 18 22.72 -20.08 4.62
N HIS A 19 23.79 -20.13 5.41
CA HIS A 19 25.15 -20.33 4.90
C HIS A 19 25.27 -21.68 4.19
N GLY A 20 25.81 -21.67 2.96
CA GLY A 20 25.90 -22.85 2.10
C GLY A 20 24.60 -23.33 1.45
N ASP A 21 23.48 -22.58 1.55
CA ASP A 21 22.23 -22.92 0.86
C ASP A 21 22.41 -22.83 -0.66
N THR A 22 21.93 -23.84 -1.39
CA THR A 22 21.64 -23.68 -2.83
C THR A 22 20.24 -23.10 -3.04
N LEU A 23 20.00 -22.46 -4.19
CA LEU A 23 18.68 -21.88 -4.48
C LEU A 23 17.58 -22.95 -4.52
N GLN A 24 17.92 -24.19 -4.89
CA GLN A 24 17.04 -25.35 -4.90
C GLN A 24 16.69 -25.82 -3.48
N GLU A 25 17.67 -25.90 -2.58
CA GLU A 25 17.44 -26.26 -1.17
C GLU A 25 16.64 -25.19 -0.45
N PHE A 26 16.92 -23.91 -0.74
CA PHE A 26 16.14 -22.80 -0.25
C PHE A 26 14.67 -22.88 -0.73
N ALA A 27 14.43 -23.14 -2.02
CA ALA A 27 13.08 -23.34 -2.56
C ALA A 27 12.37 -24.54 -1.92
N ALA A 28 13.05 -25.67 -1.75
CA ALA A 28 12.50 -26.86 -1.11
C ALA A 28 12.08 -26.58 0.34
N ARG A 29 12.92 -25.88 1.12
CA ARG A 29 12.64 -25.53 2.51
C ARG A 29 11.45 -24.58 2.66
N VAL A 30 11.36 -23.62 1.75
CA VAL A 30 10.50 -22.46 1.91
C VAL A 30 9.15 -22.62 1.19
N MET A 31 9.15 -23.29 0.04
CA MET A 31 7.99 -23.53 -0.81
C MET A 31 7.52 -24.99 -0.78
N GLY A 32 8.25 -25.89 -0.11
CA GLY A 32 7.94 -27.32 -0.06
C GLY A 32 8.29 -28.10 -1.33
N ASP A 33 8.78 -27.42 -2.38
CA ASP A 33 9.11 -28.00 -3.67
C ASP A 33 10.36 -27.33 -4.25
N ALA A 34 11.39 -28.15 -4.48
CA ALA A 34 12.67 -27.72 -5.02
C ALA A 34 12.57 -27.18 -6.44
N THR A 35 11.58 -27.62 -7.24
CA THR A 35 11.44 -27.24 -8.66
C THR A 35 11.04 -25.78 -8.86
N ASN A 36 10.53 -25.13 -7.81
CA ASN A 36 10.09 -23.73 -7.85
C ASN A 36 11.24 -22.70 -7.73
N TRP A 37 12.50 -23.14 -7.69
CA TRP A 37 13.67 -22.24 -7.68
C TRP A 37 13.69 -21.24 -8.85
N ALA A 38 13.16 -21.63 -10.02
CA ALA A 38 13.07 -20.77 -11.20
C ALA A 38 12.17 -19.53 -10.98
N ILE A 39 11.15 -19.65 -10.11
CA ILE A 39 10.28 -18.53 -9.75
C ILE A 39 11.06 -17.51 -8.91
N LEU A 40 11.94 -17.99 -8.02
CA LEU A 40 12.78 -17.12 -7.19
C LEU A 40 13.75 -16.28 -8.03
N ILE A 41 14.27 -16.86 -9.12
CA ILE A 41 15.11 -16.15 -10.09
C ILE A 41 14.35 -14.98 -10.70
N GLY A 42 13.15 -15.24 -11.23
CA GLY A 42 12.34 -14.20 -11.88
C GLY A 42 11.88 -13.11 -10.90
N MET A 43 11.58 -13.48 -9.64
CA MET A 43 11.15 -12.51 -8.63
C MET A 43 12.26 -11.61 -8.10
N ASN A 44 13.49 -12.12 -8.03
CA ASN A 44 14.64 -11.39 -7.45
C ASN A 44 15.68 -10.97 -8.51
N ASN A 45 15.38 -11.14 -9.81
CA ASN A 45 16.28 -10.90 -10.94
C ASN A 45 17.68 -11.55 -10.76
N LEU A 46 17.72 -12.79 -10.27
CA LEU A 46 18.99 -13.45 -9.95
C LEU A 46 19.73 -13.94 -11.20
N VAL A 47 21.06 -13.89 -11.18
CA VAL A 47 21.96 -14.34 -12.25
C VAL A 47 22.88 -15.42 -11.67
N PRO A 48 23.19 -16.52 -12.40
CA PRO A 48 24.14 -17.52 -11.93
C PRO A 48 25.47 -16.85 -11.53
N PRO A 49 26.07 -17.17 -10.36
CA PRO A 49 25.82 -18.31 -9.46
C PRO A 49 24.65 -18.20 -8.46
N TYR A 50 23.82 -17.14 -8.54
CA TYR A 50 22.64 -16.83 -7.72
C TYR A 50 22.92 -16.55 -6.23
N LEU A 51 23.60 -17.49 -5.57
CA LEU A 51 23.93 -17.50 -4.16
C LEU A 51 25.44 -17.70 -4.01
N THR A 52 26.09 -16.89 -3.18
CA THR A 52 27.53 -16.98 -2.92
C THR A 52 27.84 -16.77 -1.44
N ASP A 53 28.81 -17.53 -0.90
CA ASP A 53 29.35 -17.31 0.45
C ASP A 53 30.49 -16.26 0.43
N ASP A 54 30.96 -15.86 -0.77
CA ASP A 54 32.06 -14.91 -0.94
C ASP A 54 31.52 -13.48 -1.16
N PRO A 55 31.76 -12.54 -0.23
CA PRO A 55 31.28 -11.15 -0.36
C PRO A 55 31.90 -10.42 -1.55
N THR A 56 33.01 -10.90 -2.11
CA THR A 56 33.65 -10.31 -3.30
C THR A 56 32.97 -10.69 -4.61
N GLN A 57 32.07 -11.68 -4.58
CA GLN A 57 31.30 -12.15 -5.74
C GLN A 57 29.86 -11.61 -5.77
N VAL A 58 29.51 -10.72 -4.85
CA VAL A 58 28.21 -10.05 -4.82
C VAL A 58 28.18 -9.00 -5.93
N THR A 59 27.36 -9.25 -6.95
CA THR A 59 27.09 -8.33 -8.06
C THR A 59 25.59 -8.15 -8.22
N ASP A 60 25.14 -7.26 -9.10
CA ASP A 60 23.73 -7.19 -9.48
C ASP A 60 23.24 -8.57 -9.93
N GLY A 61 22.29 -9.14 -9.18
CA GLY A 61 21.73 -10.48 -9.42
C GLY A 61 22.41 -11.64 -8.67
N VAL A 62 23.50 -11.42 -7.92
CA VAL A 62 24.15 -12.46 -7.10
C VAL A 62 24.06 -12.05 -5.63
N VAL A 63 23.39 -12.88 -4.83
CA VAL A 63 23.06 -12.58 -3.43
C VAL A 63 23.97 -13.35 -2.49
N LEU A 64 24.42 -12.72 -1.40
CA LEU A 64 25.23 -13.37 -0.37
C LEU A 64 24.36 -14.33 0.47
N ASN A 65 24.87 -15.52 0.76
CA ASN A 65 24.26 -16.43 1.72
C ASN A 65 24.15 -15.78 3.10
N GLY A 66 22.93 -15.79 3.67
CA GLY A 66 22.57 -14.99 4.85
C GLY A 66 21.67 -13.79 4.52
N SER A 67 21.55 -13.42 3.25
CA SER A 67 20.70 -12.31 2.81
C SER A 67 19.25 -12.75 2.59
N THR A 68 18.35 -11.78 2.59
CA THR A 68 16.91 -12.02 2.48
C THR A 68 16.46 -12.07 1.02
N LEU A 69 15.75 -13.14 0.64
CA LEU A 69 15.15 -13.30 -0.69
C LEU A 69 13.64 -13.13 -0.66
N MET A 70 13.10 -12.50 -1.71
CA MET A 70 11.66 -12.40 -1.96
C MET A 70 11.12 -13.73 -2.44
N ILE A 71 10.06 -14.22 -1.79
CA ILE A 71 9.40 -15.48 -2.13
C ILE A 71 7.89 -15.25 -2.28
N PRO A 72 7.21 -16.03 -3.13
CA PRO A 72 5.76 -16.00 -3.22
C PRO A 72 5.15 -16.56 -1.92
N ALA A 73 4.14 -15.88 -1.38
CA ALA A 73 3.47 -16.29 -0.16
C ALA A 73 1.95 -16.33 -0.34
N ALA A 74 1.32 -17.40 0.16
CA ALA A 74 -0.14 -17.48 0.26
C ALA A 74 -0.70 -16.42 1.23
N THR A 75 0.12 -16.01 2.21
CA THR A 75 -0.14 -14.94 3.16
C THR A 75 0.96 -13.90 3.05
N PRO A 76 0.67 -12.63 2.70
CA PRO A 76 1.70 -11.59 2.60
C PRO A 76 2.41 -11.45 3.95
N ALA A 77 3.75 -11.47 3.96
CA ALA A 77 4.44 -11.00 5.16
C ALA A 77 4.42 -9.47 5.14
N PRO A 78 4.16 -8.83 6.29
CA PRO A 78 4.36 -7.40 6.40
C PRO A 78 5.83 -7.09 6.05
N SER A 79 6.08 -6.11 5.18
CA SER A 79 7.44 -5.60 4.99
C SER A 79 7.95 -5.11 6.34
N THR A 80 9.23 -5.36 6.63
CA THR A 80 9.87 -4.87 7.85
C THR A 80 10.20 -3.38 7.75
N ASP A 81 10.22 -2.83 6.53
CA ASP A 81 10.32 -1.40 6.29
C ASP A 81 8.92 -0.78 6.28
N VAL A 82 8.70 0.17 7.19
CA VAL A 82 7.44 0.88 7.40
C VAL A 82 7.10 1.75 6.19
N ASP A 83 8.11 2.29 5.51
CA ASP A 83 7.90 3.18 4.37
C ASP A 83 7.49 2.40 3.11
N ASP A 84 7.99 1.17 2.95
CA ASP A 84 7.57 0.24 1.90
C ASP A 84 6.09 -0.17 2.03
N VAL A 85 5.57 -0.26 3.27
CA VAL A 85 4.15 -0.59 3.50
C VAL A 85 3.24 0.44 2.84
N PHE A 86 3.62 1.71 2.91
CA PHE A 86 2.82 2.81 2.39
C PHE A 86 3.19 3.23 0.96
N LYS A 87 4.29 2.70 0.44
CA LYS A 87 4.81 2.89 -0.93
C LYS A 87 5.19 4.35 -1.19
N THR A 88 5.70 4.59 -2.41
CA THR A 88 6.11 5.90 -2.90
C THR A 88 5.28 6.28 -4.12
N ASP A 89 4.84 7.54 -4.18
CA ASP A 89 4.09 8.12 -5.30
C ASP A 89 4.59 9.54 -5.60
N VAL A 90 4.05 10.18 -6.63
CA VAL A 90 4.36 11.57 -6.98
C VAL A 90 3.73 12.53 -5.97
N LEU A 91 4.54 13.47 -5.49
CA LEU A 91 4.10 14.51 -4.58
C LEU A 91 3.20 15.51 -5.32
N LEU A 92 2.05 15.81 -4.71
CA LEU A 92 1.20 16.92 -5.14
C LEU A 92 1.47 18.15 -4.27
N ASP A 93 1.43 19.33 -4.88
CA ASP A 93 1.48 20.60 -4.15
C ASP A 93 0.13 20.91 -3.47
N ALA A 94 0.10 22.02 -2.72
CA ALA A 94 -1.10 22.43 -1.99
C ALA A 94 -2.31 22.77 -2.90
N ASP A 95 -2.08 23.00 -4.19
CA ASP A 95 -3.10 23.29 -5.18
C ASP A 95 -3.49 22.03 -6.00
N GLY A 96 -2.87 20.89 -5.71
CA GLY A 96 -3.12 19.61 -6.38
C GLY A 96 -2.34 19.41 -7.69
N PHE A 97 -1.33 20.23 -7.98
CA PHE A 97 -0.43 20.05 -9.13
C PHE A 97 0.76 19.17 -8.77
N LEU A 98 1.42 18.60 -9.80
CA LEU A 98 2.62 17.80 -9.61
C LEU A 98 3.78 18.69 -9.13
N ALA A 99 4.33 18.37 -7.97
CA ALA A 99 5.50 19.08 -7.46
C ALA A 99 6.75 18.69 -8.25
N ILE A 100 7.62 19.68 -8.49
CA ILE A 100 8.87 19.52 -9.24
C ILE A 100 10.05 19.78 -8.31
N THR A 101 11.06 18.91 -8.36
CA THR A 101 12.34 19.07 -7.66
C THR A 101 13.14 20.25 -8.23
N GLU A 102 14.12 20.74 -7.48
CA GLU A 102 15.03 21.81 -7.93
C GLU A 102 15.77 21.46 -9.22
N ASN A 103 15.88 20.16 -9.53
CA ASN A 103 16.53 19.63 -10.74
C ASN A 103 15.59 19.53 -11.94
N GLY A 104 14.30 19.87 -11.80
CA GLY A 104 13.31 19.80 -12.86
C GLY A 104 12.64 18.43 -13.05
N ASP A 105 12.86 17.47 -12.14
CA ASP A 105 12.20 16.16 -12.14
C ASP A 105 11.00 16.12 -11.17
N LEU A 106 10.11 15.13 -11.30
CA LEU A 106 8.96 14.97 -10.42
C LEU A 106 9.40 14.71 -8.97
N ALA A 107 8.85 15.49 -8.04
CA ALA A 107 9.04 15.22 -6.62
C ALA A 107 8.21 14.00 -6.20
N THR A 108 8.76 13.18 -5.32
CA THR A 108 8.10 11.97 -4.82
C THR A 108 7.85 12.06 -3.33
N VAL A 109 6.77 11.44 -2.88
CA VAL A 109 6.40 11.29 -1.48
C VAL A 109 6.35 9.81 -1.12
N SER A 110 6.93 9.43 0.02
CA SER A 110 6.97 8.04 0.50
C SER A 110 6.36 7.93 1.90
N GLY A 111 6.09 6.69 2.33
CA GLY A 111 5.70 6.41 3.71
C GLY A 111 4.32 6.95 4.08
N SER A 112 4.16 7.34 5.35
CA SER A 112 2.87 7.80 5.89
C SER A 112 2.34 9.08 5.20
N ALA A 113 3.23 9.95 4.72
CA ALA A 113 2.84 11.15 3.97
C ALA A 113 2.16 10.80 2.64
N ASN A 114 2.64 9.75 1.95
CA ASN A 114 2.01 9.25 0.73
C ASN A 114 0.60 8.70 1.02
N LEU A 115 0.43 8.01 2.14
CA LEU A 115 -0.89 7.53 2.55
C LEU A 115 -1.85 8.69 2.82
N VAL A 116 -1.42 9.74 3.51
CA VAL A 116 -2.25 10.93 3.77
C VAL A 116 -2.69 11.57 2.46
N GLN A 117 -1.75 11.84 1.56
CA GLN A 117 -2.05 12.43 0.25
C GLN A 117 -3.04 11.56 -0.55
N ALA A 118 -2.86 10.23 -0.55
CA ALA A 118 -3.77 9.33 -1.25
C ALA A 118 -5.20 9.32 -0.66
N LEU A 119 -5.33 9.45 0.66
CA LEU A 119 -6.63 9.52 1.34
C LEU A 119 -7.31 10.87 1.10
N GLU A 120 -6.55 11.97 1.08
CA GLU A 120 -7.05 13.30 0.73
C GLU A 120 -7.57 13.32 -0.71
N ASN A 121 -6.79 12.82 -1.67
CA ASN A 121 -7.22 12.67 -3.07
C ASN A 121 -8.51 11.85 -3.21
N ALA A 122 -8.63 10.77 -2.44
CA ALA A 122 -9.83 9.94 -2.44
C ALA A 122 -11.05 10.64 -1.83
N LEU A 123 -10.85 11.53 -0.86
CA LEU A 123 -11.91 12.33 -0.25
C LEU A 123 -12.34 13.51 -1.13
N ASP A 124 -11.44 14.04 -1.95
CA ASP A 124 -11.73 15.16 -2.84
C ASP A 124 -12.43 14.71 -4.14
N THR A 125 -12.10 13.53 -4.64
CA THR A 125 -12.69 12.94 -5.86
C THR A 125 -14.13 12.47 -5.60
N ASP A 126 -15.08 12.76 -6.50
CA ASP A 126 -16.46 12.25 -6.34
C ASP A 126 -16.53 10.76 -6.73
N GLN A 127 -17.39 10.02 -6.02
CA GLN A 127 -17.57 8.63 -6.37
C GLN A 127 -18.36 8.46 -7.67
N GLY A 128 -17.68 7.90 -8.67
CA GLY A 128 -18.19 7.69 -10.02
C GLY A 128 -17.59 8.63 -11.07
N GLU A 129 -16.75 9.58 -10.66
CA GLU A 129 -16.04 10.50 -11.55
C GLU A 129 -15.04 9.76 -12.45
N LEU A 130 -14.37 8.74 -11.90
CA LEU A 130 -13.47 7.88 -12.65
C LEU A 130 -14.23 6.73 -13.32
N ILE A 131 -14.37 6.81 -14.65
CA ILE A 131 -15.12 5.83 -15.46
C ILE A 131 -14.64 4.39 -15.25
N TYR A 132 -13.31 4.19 -15.20
CA TYR A 132 -12.71 2.86 -14.99
C TYR A 132 -12.67 2.43 -13.52
N HIS A 133 -12.92 3.37 -12.59
CA HIS A 133 -12.90 3.12 -11.15
C HIS A 133 -14.14 3.71 -10.45
N PRO A 134 -15.36 3.24 -10.78
CA PRO A 134 -16.60 3.85 -10.32
C PRO A 134 -16.84 3.73 -8.80
N LYS A 135 -16.05 2.91 -8.10
CA LYS A 135 -16.10 2.77 -6.65
C LYS A 135 -15.11 3.68 -5.91
N TYR A 136 -14.15 4.28 -6.61
CA TYR A 136 -13.18 5.21 -6.04
C TYR A 136 -13.84 6.58 -5.80
N GLY A 137 -13.46 7.25 -4.71
CA GLY A 137 -13.95 8.59 -4.37
C GLY A 137 -14.93 8.62 -3.20
N TYR A 138 -15.31 9.84 -2.82
CA TYR A 138 -16.17 10.17 -1.69
C TYR A 138 -17.57 10.60 -2.12
N ARG A 139 -18.60 9.99 -1.51
CA ARG A 139 -20.01 10.26 -1.82
C ARG A 139 -20.57 11.54 -1.18
N GLY A 140 -19.77 12.29 -0.41
CA GLY A 140 -20.28 13.42 0.36
C GLY A 140 -20.85 14.54 -0.51
N ARG A 141 -20.33 14.73 -1.72
CA ARG A 141 -20.83 15.75 -2.66
C ARG A 141 -22.32 15.58 -3.01
N ARG A 142 -22.88 14.38 -2.85
CA ARG A 142 -24.33 14.13 -3.00
C ARG A 142 -25.19 14.80 -1.92
N LEU A 143 -24.58 15.22 -0.82
CA LEU A 143 -25.25 15.96 0.26
C LEU A 143 -25.33 17.46 -0.06
N LEU A 144 -24.59 17.96 -1.05
CA LEU A 144 -24.70 19.35 -1.50
C LEU A 144 -26.10 19.64 -1.99
N GLY A 145 -26.67 20.77 -1.53
CA GLY A 145 -28.05 21.15 -1.81
C GLY A 145 -29.11 20.46 -0.94
N SER A 146 -28.72 19.52 -0.07
CA SER A 146 -29.63 18.98 0.95
C SER A 146 -29.71 19.91 2.17
N LYS A 147 -30.80 19.79 2.95
CA LYS A 147 -30.95 20.59 4.17
C LYS A 147 -29.85 20.20 5.17
N ASN A 148 -29.03 21.19 5.53
CA ASN A 148 -28.01 21.00 6.55
C ASN A 148 -28.63 20.65 7.90
N GLY A 149 -28.09 19.64 8.57
CA GLY A 149 -28.62 19.12 9.82
C GLY A 149 -27.88 17.88 10.32
N ALA A 150 -28.25 17.41 11.50
CA ALA A 150 -27.58 16.27 12.17
C ALA A 150 -27.51 15.01 11.29
N THR A 151 -28.55 14.75 10.50
CA THR A 151 -28.59 13.61 9.56
C THR A 151 -27.56 13.78 8.43
N ALA A 152 -27.40 14.98 7.88
CA ALA A 152 -26.41 15.25 6.83
C ALA A 152 -24.98 15.08 7.36
N GLY A 153 -24.71 15.59 8.57
CA GLY A 153 -23.43 15.38 9.24
C GLY A 153 -23.13 13.89 9.49
N LEU A 154 -24.11 13.13 10.00
CA LEU A 154 -23.93 11.69 10.23
C LEU A 154 -23.67 10.93 8.92
N MET A 155 -24.34 11.30 7.82
CA MET A 155 -24.10 10.70 6.51
C MET A 155 -22.72 11.06 5.97
N ALA A 156 -22.28 12.32 6.09
CA ALA A 156 -20.94 12.77 5.69
C ALA A 156 -19.85 11.96 6.44
N ALA A 157 -19.96 11.85 7.76
CA ALA A 157 -19.07 11.03 8.57
C ALA A 157 -19.07 9.56 8.12
N ARG A 158 -20.24 8.97 7.86
CA ARG A 158 -20.34 7.59 7.39
C ARG A 158 -19.67 7.40 6.02
N TYR A 159 -19.88 8.32 5.08
CA TYR A 159 -19.28 8.25 3.75
C TYR A 159 -17.75 8.44 3.80
N ALA A 160 -17.26 9.35 4.65
CA ALA A 160 -15.82 9.55 4.81
C ALA A 160 -15.18 8.31 5.43
N LYS A 161 -15.81 7.71 6.46
CA LYS A 161 -15.40 6.43 7.02
C LYS A 161 -15.34 5.31 5.98
N GLN A 162 -16.34 5.20 5.11
CA GLN A 162 -16.35 4.19 4.04
C GLN A 162 -15.23 4.40 3.02
N THR A 163 -14.92 5.64 2.69
CA THR A 163 -13.87 6.00 1.73
C THR A 163 -12.49 5.65 2.30
N VAL A 164 -12.21 6.05 3.54
CA VAL A 164 -10.95 5.74 4.22
C VAL A 164 -10.79 4.24 4.49
N ALA A 165 -11.86 3.53 4.86
CA ALA A 165 -11.82 2.08 5.08
C ALA A 165 -11.70 1.24 3.79
N ALA A 166 -11.87 1.85 2.61
CA ALA A 166 -11.71 1.15 1.34
C ALA A 166 -10.24 0.98 0.93
N ASP A 167 -9.31 1.75 1.51
CA ASP A 167 -7.88 1.62 1.26
C ASP A 167 -7.31 0.40 2.00
N SER A 168 -6.63 -0.49 1.27
CA SER A 168 -6.04 -1.72 1.82
C SER A 168 -4.93 -1.48 2.86
N ARG A 169 -4.35 -0.28 2.91
CA ARG A 169 -3.30 0.10 3.87
C ARG A 169 -3.88 0.51 5.24
N ILE A 170 -5.20 0.68 5.33
CA ILE A 170 -5.92 0.98 6.56
C ILE A 170 -6.42 -0.32 7.18
N SER A 171 -6.10 -0.52 8.47
CA SER A 171 -6.55 -1.68 9.25
C SER A 171 -7.95 -1.43 9.82
N SER A 172 -8.15 -0.26 10.44
CA SER A 172 -9.43 0.10 11.04
C SER A 172 -9.64 1.61 11.10
N VAL A 173 -10.90 2.06 11.15
CA VAL A 173 -11.25 3.47 11.37
C VAL A 173 -11.73 3.63 12.80
N THR A 174 -10.94 4.34 13.62
CA THR A 174 -11.17 4.54 15.06
C THR A 174 -12.35 5.47 15.29
N SER A 175 -12.40 6.60 14.57
CA SER A 175 -13.50 7.56 14.68
C SER A 175 -13.74 8.28 13.36
N SER A 176 -14.99 8.70 13.17
CA SER A 176 -15.37 9.63 12.12
C SER A 176 -16.45 10.54 12.67
N THR A 177 -16.18 11.84 12.66
CA THR A 177 -17.03 12.87 13.24
C THR A 177 -17.20 13.99 12.24
N ALA A 178 -18.44 14.42 12.04
CA ALA A 178 -18.75 15.59 11.22
C ALA A 178 -19.24 16.72 12.13
N THR A 179 -18.70 17.91 11.91
CA THR A 179 -19.09 19.15 12.55
C THR A 179 -19.69 20.06 11.50
N VAL A 180 -20.89 20.56 11.78
CA VAL A 180 -21.58 21.52 10.91
C VAL A 180 -21.13 22.93 11.30
N GLN A 181 -20.58 23.68 10.35
CA GLN A 181 -20.20 25.09 10.52
C GLN A 181 -20.89 25.94 9.44
N GLY A 182 -21.97 26.61 9.83
CA GLY A 182 -22.79 27.37 8.88
C GLY A 182 -23.38 26.44 7.82
N ASP A 183 -23.01 26.65 6.56
CA ASP A 183 -23.43 25.83 5.41
C ASP A 183 -22.43 24.72 5.05
N ALA A 184 -21.28 24.65 5.73
CA ALA A 184 -20.26 23.64 5.49
C ALA A 184 -20.34 22.48 6.50
N ILE A 185 -19.98 21.28 6.05
CA ILE A 185 -19.83 20.08 6.87
C ILE A 185 -18.36 19.68 6.87
N ALA A 186 -17.66 19.99 7.96
CA ALA A 186 -16.28 19.55 8.18
C ALA A 186 -16.27 18.15 8.78
N THR A 187 -15.70 17.18 8.09
CA THR A 187 -15.60 15.79 8.53
C THR A 187 -14.16 15.44 8.86
N VAL A 188 -13.92 14.94 10.08
CA VAL A 188 -12.63 14.46 10.55
C VAL A 188 -12.71 12.96 10.75
N VAL A 189 -11.76 12.22 10.18
CA VAL A 189 -11.62 10.77 10.28
C VAL A 189 -10.26 10.45 10.92
N GLN A 190 -10.27 9.57 11.91
CA GLN A 190 -9.07 9.00 12.52
C GLN A 190 -8.99 7.53 12.16
N ALA A 191 -7.98 7.15 11.39
CA ALA A 191 -7.75 5.77 10.98
C ALA A 191 -6.47 5.20 11.57
N GLU A 192 -6.44 3.88 11.74
CA GLU A 192 -5.27 3.11 12.16
C GLU A 192 -4.77 2.30 10.96
N THR A 193 -3.49 2.45 10.64
CA THR A 193 -2.84 1.74 9.54
C THR A 193 -2.59 0.27 9.90
N VAL A 194 -2.25 -0.54 8.91
CA VAL A 194 -1.79 -1.94 9.14
C VAL A 194 -0.54 -2.04 10.03
N VAL A 195 0.20 -0.94 10.22
CA VAL A 195 1.37 -0.85 11.10
C VAL A 195 0.99 -0.34 12.51
N GLY A 196 -0.28 0.00 12.76
CA GLY A 196 -0.76 0.53 14.04
C GLY A 196 -0.56 2.04 14.23
N THR A 197 -0.13 2.76 13.19
CA THR A 197 0.02 4.22 13.23
C THR A 197 -1.35 4.88 13.06
N LYS A 198 -1.65 5.90 13.87
CA LYS A 198 -2.86 6.70 13.73
C LYS A 198 -2.65 7.82 12.72
N VAL A 199 -3.54 7.91 11.74
CA VAL A 199 -3.51 8.91 10.67
C VAL A 199 -4.80 9.73 10.73
N PRO A 200 -4.70 11.05 11.01
CA PRO A 200 -5.82 11.95 10.89
C PRO A 200 -6.01 12.37 9.43
N VAL A 201 -7.25 12.36 8.94
CA VAL A 201 -7.60 12.93 7.63
C VAL A 201 -8.88 13.75 7.78
N ALA A 202 -8.95 14.90 7.13
CA ALA A 202 -10.11 15.78 7.17
C ALA A 202 -10.57 16.15 5.76
N THR A 203 -11.87 16.37 5.59
CA THR A 203 -12.47 16.90 4.36
C THR A 203 -13.61 17.84 4.72
N THR A 204 -13.88 18.84 3.88
CA THR A 204 -14.98 19.79 4.05
C THR A 204 -15.80 19.85 2.78
N ILE A 205 -17.12 19.74 2.91
CA ILE A 205 -18.09 19.88 1.82
C ILE A 205 -19.14 20.93 2.13
#